data_AF-G3HPQ9-F1
#
_entry.id   AF-G3HPQ9-F1
#
_cell.length_a   1.000
_cell.length_b   1.000
_cell.length_c   1.000
_cell.angle_alpha   90.00
_cell.angle_beta   90.00
_cell.angle_gamma   90.00
#
_symmetry.space_group_name_H-M   'P 1'
#
loop_
_entity.id
_entity.type
_entity.pdbx_description
1 polymer ?
#
loop_
_entity_poly.entity_id
_entity_poly.type
_entity_poly.pdbx_seq_one_letter_code
_entity_poly.pdbx_strand_id
1 'polypeptide(L)'
;MSCYFDRNNVALKNFAKYFLHQSHEEREHAEKLMKLQNQRGGRIFLQDIKKPDRDDWESGLSAMDCALHLEKSVNQSLLELHKLGTDKNDPHLCDFIETHYLNEQMKSIKELGGHVTNLRKMGAPTVMAEYLFNKHTLGHSES
;
A
#
# COMPACT_ATOMS: atom_id res chain seq x y z
N MET A 1 -8.13 -3.89 -5.50
CA MET A 1 -8.44 -2.49 -5.90
C MET A 1 -8.21 -2.23 -7.38
N SER A 2 -7.02 -2.47 -7.97
CA SER A 2 -6.74 -2.15 -9.40
C SER A 2 -7.82 -2.65 -10.38
N CYS A 3 -8.16 -3.95 -10.33
CA CYS A 3 -9.17 -4.55 -11.22
C CYS A 3 -10.56 -3.92 -11.10
N TYR A 4 -10.92 -3.33 -9.96
CA TYR A 4 -12.20 -2.64 -9.79
C TYR A 4 -12.26 -1.38 -10.65
N PHE A 5 -11.20 -0.58 -10.67
CA PHE A 5 -11.13 0.66 -11.45
C PHE A 5 -11.01 0.43 -12.96
N ASP A 6 -10.58 -0.76 -13.37
CA ASP A 6 -10.51 -1.19 -14.77
C ASP A 6 -11.86 -1.70 -15.33
N ARG A 7 -12.86 -1.94 -14.46
CA ARG A 7 -14.21 -2.31 -14.90
C ARG A 7 -14.78 -1.23 -15.81
N ASN A 8 -15.52 -1.63 -16.85
CA ASN A 8 -16.19 -0.74 -17.79
C ASN A 8 -17.17 0.25 -17.12
N ASN A 9 -17.78 -0.14 -16.00
CA ASN A 9 -18.72 0.69 -15.24
C ASN A 9 -18.05 1.62 -14.21
N VAL A 10 -16.71 1.61 -14.10
CA VAL A 10 -15.92 2.51 -13.23
C VAL A 10 -14.94 3.34 -14.06
N ALA A 11 -14.14 2.68 -14.91
CA ALA A 11 -13.32 3.28 -15.98
C ALA A 11 -12.30 4.37 -15.56
N LEU A 12 -11.68 4.25 -14.37
CA LEU A 12 -10.64 5.17 -13.88
C LEU A 12 -9.23 4.58 -14.06
N LYS A 13 -8.72 4.67 -15.28
CA LYS A 13 -7.46 3.98 -15.69
C LYS A 13 -6.24 4.30 -14.82
N ASN A 14 -6.08 5.53 -14.34
CA ASN A 14 -4.90 5.91 -13.56
C ASN A 14 -5.01 5.46 -12.10
N PHE A 15 -6.22 5.34 -11.54
CA PHE A 15 -6.45 4.61 -10.29
C PHE A 15 -6.09 3.13 -10.44
N ALA A 16 -6.50 2.49 -11.55
CA ALA A 16 -6.15 1.11 -11.82
C ALA A 16 -4.62 0.93 -11.91
N LYS A 17 -3.93 1.80 -12.66
CA LYS A 17 -2.47 1.83 -12.79
C LYS A 17 -1.78 2.02 -11.44
N TYR A 18 -2.23 3.00 -10.65
CA TYR A 18 -1.68 3.31 -9.33
C TYR A 18 -1.72 2.08 -8.41
N PHE A 19 -2.89 1.47 -8.23
CA PHE A 19 -3.03 0.30 -7.36
C PHE A 19 -2.34 -0.95 -7.91
N LEU A 20 -2.16 -1.07 -9.24
CA LEU A 20 -1.37 -2.16 -9.82
C LEU A 20 0.11 -2.00 -9.48
N HIS A 21 0.63 -0.78 -9.60
CA HIS A 21 2.00 -0.45 -9.23
C HIS A 21 2.26 -0.73 -7.74
N GLN A 22 1.39 -0.25 -6.86
CA GLN A 22 1.47 -0.56 -5.41
C GLN A 22 1.43 -2.07 -5.14
N SER A 23 0.58 -2.82 -5.86
CA SER A 23 0.55 -4.29 -5.74
C SER A 23 1.86 -4.97 -6.14
N HIS A 24 2.64 -4.39 -7.06
CA HIS A 24 3.95 -4.91 -7.43
C HIS A 24 5.02 -4.54 -6.39
N GLU A 25 5.01 -3.30 -5.88
CA GLU A 25 5.91 -2.88 -4.80
C GLU A 25 5.73 -3.76 -3.55
N GLU A 26 4.50 -4.04 -3.14
CA GLU A 26 4.22 -4.92 -2.00
C GLU A 26 4.66 -6.37 -2.23
N ARG A 27 4.65 -6.84 -3.48
CA ARG A 27 5.24 -8.12 -3.83
C ARG A 27 6.76 -8.11 -3.65
N GLU A 28 7.43 -7.04 -4.06
CA GLU A 28 8.86 -6.89 -3.85
C GLU A 28 9.20 -6.83 -2.34
N HIS A 29 8.36 -6.20 -1.52
CA HIS A 29 8.48 -6.21 -0.06
C HIS A 29 8.40 -7.62 0.53
N ALA A 30 7.41 -8.40 0.11
CA ALA A 30 7.31 -9.81 0.51
C ALA A 30 8.56 -10.62 0.12
N GLU A 31 9.05 -10.43 -1.11
CA GLU A 31 10.25 -11.11 -1.61
C GLU A 31 11.54 -10.67 -0.87
N LYS A 32 11.68 -9.39 -0.49
CA LYS A 32 12.78 -8.88 0.35
C LYS A 32 12.79 -9.59 1.71
N LEU A 33 11.64 -9.76 2.37
CA LEU A 33 11.55 -10.50 3.65
C LEU A 33 11.94 -11.97 3.49
N MET A 34 11.50 -12.64 2.42
CA MET A 34 11.90 -14.01 2.13
C MET A 34 13.42 -14.15 1.95
N LYS A 35 14.05 -13.20 1.25
CA LYS A 35 15.50 -13.16 1.11
C LYS A 35 16.20 -12.96 2.45
N LEU A 36 15.74 -12.02 3.29
CA LEU A 36 16.27 -11.81 4.64
C LEU A 36 16.20 -13.10 5.47
N GLN A 37 15.04 -13.77 5.46
CA GLN A 37 14.84 -15.01 6.22
C GLN A 37 15.88 -16.08 5.82
N ASN A 38 16.13 -16.26 4.53
CA ASN A 38 17.14 -17.20 4.04
C ASN A 38 18.56 -16.75 4.38
N GLN A 39 18.88 -15.46 4.28
CA GLN A 39 20.20 -14.91 4.62
C GLN A 39 20.56 -15.15 6.09
N ARG A 40 19.58 -15.11 6.98
CA ARG A 40 19.75 -15.35 8.42
C ARG A 40 19.72 -16.85 8.78
N GLY A 41 19.66 -17.75 7.80
CA GLY A 41 19.57 -19.20 8.02
C GLY A 41 18.20 -19.67 8.52
N GLY A 42 17.19 -18.79 8.46
CA GLY A 42 15.81 -19.11 8.82
C GLY A 42 15.14 -20.01 7.79
N ARG A 43 13.93 -20.47 8.13
CA ARG A 43 13.08 -21.27 7.23
C ARG A 43 11.79 -20.51 6.96
N ILE A 44 11.35 -20.53 5.70
CA ILE A 44 10.10 -19.91 5.27
C ILE A 44 8.99 -20.93 5.40
N PHE A 45 7.92 -20.57 6.11
CA PHE A 45 6.69 -21.35 6.22
C PHE A 45 5.54 -20.51 5.68
N LEU A 46 5.11 -20.78 4.44
CA LEU A 46 4.02 -20.06 3.80
C LEU A 46 2.67 -20.39 4.43
N GLN A 47 1.76 -19.42 4.44
CA GLN A 47 0.39 -19.54 4.90
C GLN A 47 -0.57 -19.05 3.82
N ASP A 48 -1.85 -19.39 3.94
CA ASP A 48 -2.88 -18.93 3.01
C ASP A 48 -3.00 -17.40 3.01
N ILE A 49 -2.88 -16.80 1.83
CA ILE A 49 -3.18 -15.38 1.62
C ILE A 49 -4.70 -15.22 1.61
N LYS A 50 -5.24 -14.52 2.62
CA LYS A 50 -6.68 -14.26 2.70
C LYS A 50 -7.12 -13.32 1.58
N LYS A 51 -8.31 -13.57 1.05
CA LYS A 51 -8.94 -12.65 0.09
C LYS A 51 -9.17 -11.27 0.74
N PRO A 52 -9.30 -10.20 -0.05
CA PRO A 52 -9.73 -8.89 0.46
C PRO A 52 -11.07 -8.96 1.23
N ASP A 53 -11.30 -8.01 2.12
CA ASP A 53 -12.51 -7.90 2.94
C ASP A 53 -13.77 -7.59 2.10
N ARG A 54 -13.58 -7.00 0.91
CA ARG A 54 -14.62 -6.66 -0.05
C ARG A 54 -14.15 -6.82 -1.50
N ASP A 55 -15.11 -7.05 -2.39
CA ASP A 55 -14.87 -7.16 -3.83
C ASP A 55 -15.21 -5.85 -4.58
N ASP A 56 -16.19 -5.10 -4.09
CA ASP A 56 -16.56 -3.77 -4.58
C ASP A 56 -15.95 -2.69 -3.67
N TRP A 57 -15.28 -1.71 -4.27
CA TRP A 57 -14.57 -0.64 -3.56
C TRP A 57 -15.34 0.68 -3.53
N GLU A 58 -16.54 0.72 -4.11
CA GLU A 58 -17.49 1.85 -4.13
C GLU A 58 -17.00 3.09 -4.89
N SER A 59 -15.85 3.66 -4.55
CA SER A 59 -15.33 4.91 -5.13
C SER A 59 -13.81 5.02 -5.03
N GLY A 60 -13.22 5.96 -5.77
CA GLY A 60 -11.80 6.32 -5.64
C GLY A 60 -11.44 6.76 -4.22
N LEU A 61 -12.30 7.56 -3.58
CA LEU A 61 -12.11 7.98 -2.18
C LEU A 61 -12.11 6.79 -1.22
N SER A 62 -13.11 5.90 -1.32
CA SER A 62 -13.22 4.73 -0.44
C SER A 62 -12.02 3.78 -0.58
N ALA A 63 -11.55 3.55 -1.82
CA ALA A 63 -10.36 2.74 -2.06
C ALA A 63 -9.09 3.35 -1.46
N MET A 64 -8.89 4.67 -1.59
CA MET A 64 -7.74 5.36 -0.99
C MET A 64 -7.79 5.36 0.54
N ASP A 65 -8.97 5.53 1.14
CA ASP A 65 -9.15 5.42 2.59
C ASP A 65 -8.86 3.99 3.09
N CYS A 66 -9.32 2.97 2.36
CA CYS A 66 -9.02 1.57 2.69
C CYS A 66 -7.52 1.26 2.55
N ALA A 67 -6.88 1.72 1.48
CA ALA A 67 -5.44 1.57 1.29
C ALA A 67 -4.66 2.27 2.41
N LEU A 68 -5.05 3.48 2.81
CA LEU A 68 -4.43 4.20 3.93
C LEU A 68 -4.55 3.42 5.25
N HIS A 69 -5.70 2.77 5.49
CA HIS A 69 -5.87 1.92 6.67
C HIS A 69 -5.00 0.66 6.60
N LEU A 70 -4.91 0.02 5.43
CA LEU A 70 -4.06 -1.14 5.21
C LEU A 70 -2.58 -0.79 5.48
N GLU A 71 -2.09 0.30 4.91
CA GLU A 71 -0.70 0.76 5.11
C GLU A 71 -0.37 1.05 6.57
N LYS A 72 -1.30 1.67 7.31
CA LYS A 72 -1.14 1.88 8.75
C LYS A 72 -1.09 0.56 9.53
N SER A 73 -1.88 -0.42 9.12
CA SER A 73 -1.90 -1.75 9.74
C SER A 73 -0.60 -2.51 9.49
N VAL A 74 -0.08 -2.46 8.26
CA VAL A 74 1.24 -3.02 7.90
C VAL A 74 2.35 -2.32 8.67
N ASN A 75 2.33 -0.98 8.72
CA ASN A 75 3.31 -0.21 9.50
C ASN A 75 3.28 -0.57 10.99
N GLN A 76 2.10 -0.77 11.57
CA GLN A 76 1.99 -1.22 12.97
C GLN A 76 2.64 -2.60 13.17
N SER A 77 2.41 -3.55 12.25
CA SER A 77 3.07 -4.86 12.30
C SER A 77 4.60 -4.76 12.17
N LEU A 78 5.10 -3.83 11.35
CA LEU A 78 6.55 -3.59 11.20
C LEU A 78 7.17 -2.98 12.45
N LEU A 79 6.47 -2.05 13.11
CA LEU A 79 6.91 -1.48 14.39
C LEU A 79 6.95 -2.54 15.50
N GLU A 80 5.98 -3.45 15.54
CA GLU A 80 5.98 -4.57 16.48
C GLU A 80 7.12 -5.57 16.19
N LEU A 81 7.41 -5.84 14.90
CA LEU A 81 8.54 -6.66 14.51
C LEU A 81 9.89 -6.01 14.87
N HIS A 82 10.01 -4.70 14.65
CA HIS A 82 11.19 -3.93 15.05
C HIS A 82 11.39 -3.93 16.56
N LYS A 83 10.32 -3.72 17.33
CA LYS A 83 10.33 -3.85 18.78
C LYS A 83 10.79 -5.24 19.22
N LEU A 84 10.27 -6.30 18.59
CA LEU A 84 10.70 -7.67 18.88
C LEU A 84 12.21 -7.86 18.60
N GLY A 85 12.71 -7.33 17.48
CA GLY A 85 14.13 -7.32 17.16
C GLY A 85 14.96 -6.61 18.24
N THR A 86 14.47 -5.46 18.70
CA THR A 86 15.09 -4.67 19.78
C THR A 86 15.13 -5.46 21.09
N ASP A 87 14.00 -6.03 21.52
CA ASP A 87 13.87 -6.82 22.74
C ASP A 87 14.76 -8.09 22.71
N LYS A 88 15.08 -8.59 21.50
CA LYS A 88 15.98 -9.72 21.27
C LYS A 88 17.43 -9.31 21.00
N ASN A 89 17.77 -8.02 21.05
CA ASN A 89 19.08 -7.49 20.72
C ASN A 89 19.57 -7.90 19.32
N ASP A 90 18.69 -7.84 18.32
CA ASP A 90 19.03 -8.11 16.91
C ASP A 90 19.17 -6.79 16.13
N PRO A 91 20.36 -6.14 16.18
CA PRO A 91 20.56 -4.84 15.54
C PRO A 91 20.44 -4.91 14.01
N HIS A 92 20.81 -6.05 13.39
CA HIS A 92 20.72 -6.21 11.95
C HIS A 92 19.26 -6.31 11.49
N LEU A 93 18.38 -6.98 12.25
CA LEU A 93 16.95 -7.01 11.91
C LEU A 93 16.33 -5.60 12.06
N CYS A 94 16.69 -4.87 13.11
CA CYS A 94 16.21 -3.51 13.34
C CYS A 94 16.60 -2.58 12.19
N ASP A 95 17.89 -2.55 11.84
CA ASP A 95 18.42 -1.76 10.72
C ASP A 95 17.78 -2.13 9.37
N PHE A 96 17.55 -3.42 9.12
CA PHE A 96 16.87 -3.89 7.90
C PHE A 96 15.44 -3.35 7.80
N ILE A 97 14.68 -3.39 8.90
CA ILE A 97 13.29 -2.87 8.94
C ILE A 97 13.28 -1.34 8.79
N GLU A 98 14.19 -0.64 9.47
CA GLU A 98 14.34 0.82 9.35
C GLU A 98 14.67 1.26 7.93
N THR A 99 15.70 0.64 7.33
CA THR A 99 16.23 1.01 6.02
C THR A 99 15.23 0.74 4.90
N HIS A 100 14.62 -0.46 4.89
CA HIS A 100 13.85 -0.93 3.74
C HIS A 100 12.33 -0.83 3.88
N TYR A 101 11.78 -0.56 5.07
CA TYR A 101 10.32 -0.58 5.27
C TYR A 101 9.80 0.66 5.96
N LEU A 102 10.30 1.03 7.14
CA LEU A 102 9.70 2.13 7.92
C LEU A 102 9.74 3.48 7.19
N ASN A 103 10.83 3.75 6.48
CA ASN A 103 10.95 4.95 5.64
C ASN A 103 9.96 4.96 4.46
N GLU A 104 9.72 3.80 3.85
CA GLU A 104 8.78 3.64 2.74
C GLU A 104 7.33 3.76 3.25
N GLN A 105 6.98 3.09 4.35
CA GLN A 105 5.67 3.22 5.00
C GLN A 105 5.34 4.67 5.34
N MET A 106 6.29 5.44 5.88
CA MET A 106 6.06 6.85 6.21
C MET A 106 5.70 7.67 4.97
N LYS A 107 6.38 7.43 3.84
CA LYS A 107 6.11 8.09 2.56
C LYS A 107 4.75 7.66 2.00
N SER A 108 4.46 6.37 1.95
CA SER A 108 3.20 5.83 1.42
C SER A 108 1.99 6.31 2.24
N ILE A 109 2.07 6.29 3.57
CA ILE A 109 1.01 6.81 4.46
C ILE A 109 0.79 8.31 4.24
N LYS A 110 1.89 9.07 4.09
CA LYS A 110 1.80 10.52 3.83
C LYS A 110 1.18 10.81 2.47
N GLU A 111 1.56 10.07 1.45
CA GLU A 111 1.03 10.18 0.09
C GLU A 111 -0.48 9.86 0.07
N LEU A 112 -0.88 8.68 0.56
CA LEU A 112 -2.27 8.26 0.62
C LEU A 112 -3.11 9.23 1.46
N GLY A 113 -2.60 9.72 2.58
CA GLY A 113 -3.26 10.75 3.38
C GLY A 113 -3.47 12.06 2.60
N GLY A 114 -2.52 12.43 1.74
CA GLY A 114 -2.64 13.55 0.81
C GLY A 114 -3.73 13.32 -0.25
N HIS A 115 -3.74 12.14 -0.86
CA HIS A 115 -4.74 11.73 -1.86
C HIS A 115 -6.17 11.78 -1.28
N VAL A 116 -6.38 11.15 -0.12
CA VAL A 116 -7.66 11.18 0.61
C VAL A 116 -8.09 12.61 0.91
N THR A 117 -7.16 13.45 1.41
CA THR A 117 -7.48 14.85 1.74
C THR A 117 -7.92 15.63 0.50
N ASN A 118 -7.23 15.47 -0.62
CA ASN A 118 -7.57 16.15 -1.87
C ASN A 118 -8.92 15.68 -2.42
N LEU A 119 -9.16 14.37 -2.47
CA LEU A 119 -10.44 13.80 -2.92
C LEU A 119 -11.61 14.33 -2.08
N ARG A 120 -11.47 14.37 -0.74
CA ARG A 120 -12.50 14.96 0.15
C ARG A 120 -12.74 16.43 -0.13
N LYS A 121 -11.68 17.24 -0.29
CA LYS A 121 -11.79 18.67 -0.59
C LYS A 121 -12.40 18.95 -1.96
N MET A 122 -12.16 18.08 -2.94
CA MET A 122 -12.76 18.16 -4.27
C MET A 122 -14.24 17.74 -4.29
N GLY A 123 -14.76 17.18 -3.20
CA GLY A 123 -16.15 16.69 -3.12
C GLY A 123 -16.33 15.30 -3.73
N ALA A 124 -15.32 14.43 -3.69
CA ALA A 124 -15.51 13.01 -3.98
C ALA A 124 -16.57 12.42 -3.02
N PRO A 125 -17.42 11.47 -3.46
CA PRO A 125 -17.29 10.63 -4.66
C PRO A 125 -18.01 11.18 -5.91
N THR A 126 -18.13 12.51 -6.08
CA THR A 126 -18.67 13.06 -7.34
C THR A 126 -17.81 12.68 -8.55
N VAL A 127 -18.47 12.35 -9.66
CA VAL A 127 -17.81 11.89 -10.90
C VAL A 127 -16.74 12.86 -11.38
N MET A 128 -17.01 14.16 -11.34
CA MET A 128 -16.05 15.18 -11.78
C MET A 128 -14.81 15.23 -10.89
N ALA A 129 -14.97 15.11 -9.56
CA ALA A 129 -13.85 15.11 -8.63
C ALA A 129 -12.91 13.94 -8.89
N GLU A 130 -13.44 12.72 -8.97
CA GLU A 130 -12.62 11.53 -9.19
C GLU A 130 -12.00 11.48 -10.59
N TYR A 131 -12.72 11.97 -11.61
CA TYR A 131 -12.18 12.09 -12.96
C TYR A 131 -10.99 13.06 -13.03
N LEU A 132 -11.13 14.26 -12.46
CA LEU A 132 -10.05 15.25 -12.42
C LEU A 132 -8.86 14.76 -11.61
N PHE A 133 -9.10 14.13 -10.45
CA PHE A 133 -8.04 13.56 -9.63
C PHE A 133 -7.29 12.44 -10.37
N ASN A 134 -8.03 11.53 -11.01
CA ASN A 134 -7.47 10.48 -11.86
C ASN A 134 -6.56 11.06 -12.95
N LYS A 135 -6.94 12.18 -13.58
CA LYS A 135 -6.16 12.79 -14.67
C LYS A 135 -4.97 13.62 -14.19
N HIS A 136 -5.16 14.45 -13.16
CA HIS A 136 -4.15 15.44 -12.77
C HIS A 136 -3.23 14.97 -11.66
N THR A 137 -3.73 14.18 -10.71
CA THR A 137 -2.91 13.66 -9.61
C THR A 137 -2.28 12.33 -9.99
N LEU A 138 -3.10 11.36 -10.40
CA LEU A 138 -2.61 10.02 -10.76
C LEU A 138 -2.13 9.91 -12.22
N GLY A 139 -2.35 10.94 -13.05
CA GLY A 139 -1.89 10.90 -14.45
C GLY A 139 -0.38 11.09 -14.63
N HIS A 140 0.31 11.59 -13.59
CA HIS A 140 1.76 11.83 -13.61
C HIS A 140 2.56 10.69 -12.97
N SER A 141 1.92 9.65 -12.44
CA SER A 141 2.64 8.44 -12.02
C SER A 141 3.19 7.77 -13.28
N GLU A 142 4.50 7.97 -13.51
CA GLU A 142 5.17 7.84 -14.79
C GLU A 142 4.97 6.49 -15.48
N SER A 143 5.06 6.56 -16.81
CA SER A 143 5.07 5.47 -17.78
C SER A 143 6.13 4.43 -17.49
#